data_AF-A0A6N6WU99-F1
#
_entry.id   AF-A0A6N6WU99-F1
#
_cell.length_a   1.000
_cell.length_b   1.000
_cell.length_c   1.000
_cell.angle_alpha   90.00
_cell.angle_beta   90.00
_cell.angle_gamma   90.00
#
_symmetry.space_group_name_H-M   'P 1'
#
loop_
_entity.id
_entity.type
_entity.pdbx_description
1 polymer ?
#
loop_
_entity_poly.entity_id
_entity_poly.type
_entity_poly.pdbx_seq_one_letter_code
_entity_poly.pdbx_strand_id
1 'polypeptide(L)'
;PLTVRLGINNAQAIRDVLLNSSEQALSDQQNQQLTQSFCDVVDAIIAGGGMVGGLGDRFTRVAAAHAVHNGLTVLPQTEKFLHGTKVAYGILVQSALLGQDDVLAQLTGAYQRFHLPTTLAELEVDINNQAEIDKVIAHT
;
A
#
# COMPACT_ATOMS: atom_id res chain seq x y z
N PRO A 1 -17.75 14.21 11.11
CA PRO A 1 -18.09 15.30 10.17
C PRO A 1 -18.53 14.73 8.81
N LEU A 2 -19.32 15.47 8.03
CA LEU A 2 -19.74 15.01 6.69
C LEU A 2 -18.54 14.75 5.77
N THR A 3 -17.56 15.65 5.77
CA THR A 3 -16.32 15.55 4.97
C THR A 3 -15.54 14.27 5.26
N VAL A 4 -15.44 13.88 6.54
CA VAL A 4 -14.77 12.63 6.95
C VAL A 4 -15.47 11.40 6.39
N ARG A 5 -16.82 11.36 6.42
CA ARG A 5 -17.57 10.25 5.83
C ARG A 5 -17.38 10.18 4.31
N LEU A 6 -17.36 11.33 3.63
CA LEU A 6 -17.06 11.39 2.20
C LEU A 6 -15.65 10.88 1.90
N GLY A 7 -14.66 11.26 2.73
CA GLY A 7 -13.29 10.76 2.62
C GLY A 7 -13.19 9.24 2.79
N ILE A 8 -13.90 8.66 3.77
CA ILE A 8 -13.93 7.21 4.00
C ILE A 8 -14.63 6.48 2.84
N ASN A 9 -15.78 6.98 2.37
CA ASN A 9 -16.49 6.39 1.24
C ASN A 9 -15.62 6.41 -0.03
N ASN A 10 -14.90 7.51 -0.28
CA ASN A 10 -13.96 7.60 -1.38
C ASN A 10 -12.82 6.58 -1.22
N ALA A 11 -12.26 6.43 -0.02
CA ALA A 11 -11.21 5.45 0.24
C ALA A 11 -11.68 4.01 -0.02
N GLN A 12 -12.92 3.69 0.35
CA GLN A 12 -13.53 2.39 0.05
C GLN A 12 -13.70 2.17 -1.45
N ALA A 13 -14.24 3.16 -2.17
CA ALA A 13 -14.39 3.07 -3.62
C ALA A 13 -13.03 2.91 -4.33
N ILE A 14 -12.01 3.66 -3.92
CA ILE A 14 -10.64 3.56 -4.44
C ILE A 14 -10.07 2.16 -4.19
N ARG A 15 -10.19 1.64 -2.96
CA ARG A 15 -9.76 0.27 -2.63
C ARG A 15 -10.38 -0.74 -3.59
N ASP A 16 -11.68 -0.64 -3.81
CA ASP A 16 -12.41 -1.60 -4.65
C ASP A 16 -11.98 -1.51 -6.12
N VAL A 17 -11.77 -0.29 -6.65
CA VAL A 17 -11.18 -0.10 -7.99
C VAL A 17 -9.80 -0.74 -8.08
N LEU A 18 -8.92 -0.49 -7.10
CA LEU A 18 -7.55 -1.02 -7.13
C LEU A 18 -7.54 -2.55 -7.04
N LEU A 19 -8.35 -3.15 -6.18
CA LEU A 19 -8.39 -4.62 -6.03
C LEU A 19 -8.97 -5.33 -7.25
N ASN A 20 -9.95 -4.71 -7.92
CA ASN A 20 -10.65 -5.31 -9.04
C ASN A 20 -9.94 -5.08 -10.38
N SER A 21 -9.28 -3.93 -10.56
CA SER A 21 -8.80 -3.49 -11.87
C SER A 21 -7.28 -3.44 -12.02
N SER A 22 -6.49 -3.52 -10.95
CA SER A 22 -5.02 -3.34 -11.07
C SER A 22 -4.33 -4.42 -11.88
N GLU A 23 -4.77 -5.68 -11.82
CA GLU A 23 -4.18 -6.76 -12.63
C GLU A 23 -4.36 -6.49 -14.13
N GLN A 24 -5.56 -6.09 -14.54
CA GLN A 24 -5.83 -5.70 -15.92
C GLN A 24 -5.05 -4.44 -16.29
N ALA A 25 -5.04 -3.41 -15.43
CA ALA A 25 -4.32 -2.17 -15.69
C ALA A 25 -2.80 -2.39 -15.85
N LEU A 26 -2.20 -3.32 -15.10
CA LEU A 26 -0.79 -3.70 -15.27
C LEU A 26 -0.56 -4.39 -16.62
N SER A 27 -1.44 -5.31 -17.02
CA SER A 27 -1.40 -5.92 -18.36
C SER A 27 -1.57 -4.88 -19.46
N ASP A 28 -2.50 -3.94 -19.32
CA ASP A 28 -2.73 -2.86 -20.27
C ASP A 28 -1.51 -1.95 -20.40
N GLN A 29 -0.86 -1.63 -19.26
CA GLN A 29 0.37 -0.86 -19.22
C GLN A 29 1.52 -1.56 -19.95
N GLN A 30 1.68 -2.88 -19.76
CA GLN A 30 2.69 -3.69 -20.45
C GLN A 30 2.45 -3.73 -21.97
N ASN A 31 1.18 -3.81 -22.38
CA ASN A 31 0.77 -3.83 -23.78
C ASN A 31 0.62 -2.43 -24.40
N GLN A 32 0.91 -1.36 -23.64
CA GLN A 32 0.76 0.03 -24.06
C GLN A 32 -0.65 0.39 -24.53
N GLN A 33 -1.68 -0.17 -23.88
CA GLN A 33 -3.09 0.05 -24.20
C GLN A 33 -3.74 1.02 -23.21
N LEU A 34 -4.45 2.02 -23.74
CA LEU A 34 -5.22 2.98 -22.95
C LEU A 34 -6.67 2.50 -22.77
N THR A 35 -6.88 1.53 -21.89
CA THR A 35 -8.21 1.00 -21.56
C THR A 35 -8.88 1.84 -20.47
N GLN A 36 -10.19 1.65 -20.28
CA GLN A 36 -10.90 2.27 -19.15
C GLN A 36 -10.35 1.78 -17.80
N SER A 37 -10.02 0.49 -17.66
CA SER A 37 -9.45 -0.08 -16.43
C SER A 37 -8.12 0.56 -16.05
N PHE A 38 -7.25 0.83 -17.04
CA PHE A 38 -6.02 1.56 -16.82
C PHE A 38 -6.29 3.00 -16.34
N CYS A 39 -7.17 3.73 -17.04
CA CYS A 39 -7.54 5.10 -16.66
C CYS A 39 -8.14 5.17 -15.25
N ASP A 40 -9.06 4.26 -14.91
CA ASP A 40 -9.71 4.22 -13.59
C ASP A 40 -8.71 3.97 -12.47
N VAL A 41 -7.71 3.09 -12.68
CA VAL A 41 -6.64 2.85 -11.71
C VAL A 41 -5.75 4.08 -11.55
N VAL A 42 -5.38 4.74 -12.65
CA VAL A 42 -4.60 5.99 -12.60
C VAL A 42 -5.36 7.09 -11.83
N ASP A 43 -6.64 7.29 -12.13
CA ASP A 43 -7.49 8.26 -11.43
C ASP A 43 -7.63 7.92 -9.95
N ALA A 44 -7.79 6.64 -9.60
CA ALA A 44 -7.87 6.18 -8.23
C ALA A 44 -6.58 6.46 -7.44
N ILE A 45 -5.40 6.26 -8.05
CA ILE A 45 -4.09 6.51 -7.43
C ILE A 45 -3.85 8.02 -7.27
N ILE A 46 -4.05 8.80 -8.34
CA ILE A 46 -3.67 10.21 -8.38
C ILE A 46 -4.74 11.10 -7.75
N ALA A 47 -5.92 11.18 -8.38
CA ALA A 47 -6.99 12.05 -7.91
C ALA A 47 -7.65 11.48 -6.64
N GLY A 48 -7.91 10.17 -6.63
CA GLY A 48 -8.54 9.47 -5.52
C GLY A 48 -7.77 9.62 -4.22
N GLY A 49 -6.46 9.29 -4.23
CA GLY A 49 -5.59 9.44 -3.06
C GLY A 49 -5.60 10.87 -2.50
N GLY A 50 -5.51 11.88 -3.38
CA GLY A 50 -5.59 13.29 -2.99
C GLY A 50 -6.91 13.67 -2.33
N MET A 51 -8.04 13.17 -2.85
CA MET A 51 -9.37 13.42 -2.29
C MET A 51 -9.55 12.81 -0.89
N VAL A 52 -9.03 11.61 -0.64
CA VAL A 52 -9.12 10.96 0.68
C VAL A 52 -8.39 11.78 1.74
N GLY A 53 -7.18 12.26 1.44
CA GLY A 53 -6.43 13.13 2.34
C GLY A 53 -7.08 14.50 2.53
N GLY A 54 -7.60 15.10 1.46
CA GLY A 54 -8.25 16.41 1.50
C GLY A 54 -9.58 16.43 2.27
N LEU A 55 -10.41 15.40 2.12
CA LEU A 55 -11.74 15.32 2.75
C LEU A 55 -11.70 14.78 4.18
N GLY A 56 -10.80 13.83 4.46
CA GLY A 56 -10.73 13.17 5.76
C GLY A 56 -9.93 13.93 6.83
N ASP A 57 -9.20 14.98 6.44
CA ASP A 57 -8.39 15.82 7.34
C ASP A 57 -7.51 14.96 8.28
N ARG A 58 -7.51 15.18 9.61
CA ARG A 58 -6.74 14.38 10.57
C ARG A 58 -7.24 12.94 10.72
N PHE A 59 -8.45 12.62 10.25
CA PHE A 59 -9.08 11.32 10.46
C PHE A 59 -8.70 10.27 9.41
N THR A 60 -8.06 10.67 8.31
CA THR A 60 -7.59 9.76 7.25
C THR A 60 -6.08 9.83 7.04
N ARG A 61 -5.35 10.49 7.95
CA ARG A 61 -3.88 10.60 7.89
C ARG A 61 -3.22 9.39 8.54
N VAL A 62 -2.14 8.93 7.90
CA VAL A 62 -1.02 8.13 8.43
C VAL A 62 -1.42 7.06 9.44
N ALA A 63 -1.39 5.81 9.01
CA ALA A 63 -1.57 4.63 9.86
C ALA A 63 -0.25 3.85 10.02
N ALA A 64 -0.29 2.75 10.78
CA ALA A 64 0.87 1.88 11.04
C ALA A 64 1.64 1.48 9.78
N ALA A 65 0.97 1.36 8.64
CA ALA A 65 1.61 1.07 7.35
C ALA A 65 2.68 2.08 6.95
N HIS A 66 2.44 3.39 7.17
CA HIS A 66 3.41 4.43 6.83
C HIS A 66 4.55 4.53 7.86
N ALA A 67 4.27 4.17 9.12
CA ALA A 67 5.29 4.00 10.13
C ALA A 67 6.27 2.88 9.72
N VAL A 68 5.77 1.71 9.32
CA VAL A 68 6.62 0.60 8.84
C VAL A 68 7.41 1.01 7.60
N HIS A 69 6.79 1.72 6.66
CA HIS A 69 7.51 2.33 5.53
C HIS A 69 8.69 3.18 6.01
N ASN A 70 8.47 4.08 6.96
CA ASN A 70 9.53 4.96 7.47
C ASN A 70 10.65 4.15 8.12
N GLY A 71 10.30 3.16 8.93
CA GLY A 71 11.26 2.21 9.50
C GLY A 71 12.11 1.53 8.43
N LEU A 72 11.50 1.06 7.34
CA LEU A 72 12.24 0.44 6.23
C LEU A 72 13.21 1.41 5.55
N THR A 73 12.87 2.69 5.42
CA THR A 73 13.74 3.68 4.75
C THR A 73 15.09 3.90 5.42
N VAL A 74 15.29 3.47 6.67
CA VAL A 74 16.58 3.60 7.36
C VAL A 74 17.61 2.57 6.90
N LEU A 75 17.15 1.51 6.22
CA LEU A 75 18.01 0.44 5.70
C LEU A 75 18.45 0.77 4.26
N PRO A 76 19.75 0.96 3.99
CA PRO A 76 20.25 1.37 2.67
C PRO A 76 19.85 0.42 1.54
N GLN A 77 19.81 -0.89 1.80
CA GLN A 77 19.38 -1.89 0.81
C GLN A 77 17.94 -1.69 0.32
N THR A 78 17.11 -1.00 1.11
CA THR A 78 15.72 -0.75 0.71
C THR A 78 15.57 0.47 -0.20
N GLU A 79 16.61 1.29 -0.39
CA GLU A 79 16.54 2.56 -1.13
C GLU A 79 15.97 2.38 -2.54
N LYS A 80 16.34 1.30 -3.22
CA LYS A 80 15.88 0.98 -4.58
C LYS A 80 14.40 0.66 -4.71
N PHE A 81 13.72 0.31 -3.62
CA PHE A 81 12.28 0.04 -3.66
C PHE A 81 11.50 1.35 -3.58
N LEU A 82 10.50 1.49 -4.46
CA LEU A 82 9.67 2.67 -4.51
C LEU A 82 8.85 2.84 -3.23
N HIS A 83 8.42 4.07 -2.95
CA HIS A 83 7.58 4.41 -1.78
C HIS A 83 6.37 3.46 -1.65
N GLY A 84 5.59 3.32 -2.73
CA GLY A 84 4.40 2.47 -2.74
C GLY A 84 4.69 1.00 -2.47
N THR A 85 5.87 0.50 -2.87
CA THR A 85 6.32 -0.88 -2.63
C THR A 85 6.54 -1.15 -1.14
N LYS A 86 7.19 -0.22 -0.43
CA LYS A 86 7.39 -0.31 1.02
C LYS A 86 6.07 -0.10 1.79
N VAL A 87 5.22 0.83 1.34
CA VAL A 87 3.89 1.05 1.94
C VAL A 87 3.01 -0.19 1.79
N ALA A 88 3.05 -0.88 0.64
CA ALA A 88 2.30 -2.12 0.42
C ALA A 88 2.63 -3.18 1.49
N TYR A 89 3.93 -3.44 1.73
CA TYR A 89 4.33 -4.34 2.81
C TYR A 89 3.85 -3.84 4.20
N GLY A 90 3.97 -2.53 4.45
CA GLY A 90 3.45 -1.91 5.67
C GLY A 90 1.95 -2.12 5.89
N ILE A 91 1.13 -2.16 4.82
CA ILE A 91 -0.31 -2.45 4.92
C ILE A 91 -0.54 -3.89 5.39
N LEU A 92 0.24 -4.86 4.93
CA LEU A 92 0.15 -6.24 5.41
C LEU A 92 0.48 -6.34 6.91
N VAL A 93 1.56 -5.66 7.34
CA VAL A 93 1.93 -5.59 8.76
C VAL A 93 0.81 -4.95 9.58
N GLN A 94 0.23 -3.85 9.10
CA GLN A 94 -0.91 -3.20 9.76
C GLN A 94 -2.12 -4.12 9.90
N SER A 95 -2.50 -4.84 8.85
CA SER A 95 -3.62 -5.79 8.90
C SER A 95 -3.36 -6.92 9.89
N ALA A 96 -2.13 -7.45 9.94
CA ALA A 96 -1.74 -8.45 10.94
C ALA A 96 -1.82 -7.90 12.38
N LEU A 97 -1.32 -6.68 12.63
CA LEU A 97 -1.38 -6.03 13.94
C LEU A 97 -2.82 -5.78 14.41
N LEU A 98 -3.75 -5.56 13.47
CA LEU A 98 -5.18 -5.36 13.76
C LEU A 98 -5.97 -6.67 13.84
N GLY A 99 -5.36 -7.84 13.66
CA GLY A 99 -6.03 -9.14 13.66
C GLY A 99 -7.02 -9.32 12.50
N GLN A 100 -6.75 -8.70 11.35
CA GLN A 100 -7.62 -8.72 10.17
C GLN A 100 -7.20 -9.84 9.20
N ASP A 101 -7.28 -11.09 9.63
CA ASP A 101 -6.73 -12.24 8.89
C ASP A 101 -7.32 -12.39 7.49
N ASP A 102 -8.63 -12.17 7.31
CA ASP A 102 -9.29 -12.24 6.00
C ASP A 102 -8.78 -11.15 5.04
N VAL A 103 -8.57 -9.94 5.56
CA VAL A 103 -8.05 -8.80 4.79
C VAL A 103 -6.59 -9.05 4.43
N LEU A 104 -5.80 -9.56 5.38
CA LEU A 104 -4.41 -9.92 5.17
C LEU A 104 -4.29 -10.95 4.04
N ALA A 105 -5.07 -12.04 4.09
CA ALA A 105 -5.07 -13.07 3.06
C ALA A 105 -5.49 -12.53 1.69
N GLN A 106 -6.54 -11.69 1.64
CA GLN A 106 -6.98 -11.04 0.41
C GLN A 106 -5.88 -10.16 -0.20
N LEU A 107 -5.24 -9.32 0.61
CA LEU A 107 -4.20 -8.40 0.16
C LEU A 107 -2.94 -9.15 -0.27
N THR A 108 -2.51 -10.18 0.46
CA THR A 108 -1.38 -11.03 0.05
C THR A 108 -1.61 -11.65 -1.33
N GLY A 109 -2.79 -12.22 -1.58
CA GLY A 109 -3.13 -12.78 -2.89
C GLY A 109 -3.24 -11.74 -4.01
N ALA A 110 -3.72 -10.53 -3.71
CA ALA A 110 -3.74 -9.43 -4.66
C ALA A 110 -2.32 -8.93 -4.98
N TYR A 111 -1.48 -8.73 -3.97
CA TYR A 111 -0.12 -8.21 -4.13
C TYR A 111 0.78 -9.16 -4.91
N GLN A 112 0.64 -10.48 -4.73
CA GLN A 112 1.33 -11.47 -5.55
C GLN A 112 1.00 -11.34 -7.05
N ARG A 113 -0.27 -11.10 -7.39
CA ARG A 113 -0.70 -10.83 -8.78
C ARG A 113 -0.19 -9.49 -9.31
N PHE A 114 -0.02 -8.51 -8.43
CA PHE A 114 0.48 -7.17 -8.78
C PHE A 114 2.01 -7.06 -8.76
N HIS A 115 2.73 -8.14 -8.44
CA HIS A 115 4.18 -8.15 -8.23
C HIS A 115 4.64 -7.17 -7.12
N LEU A 116 3.87 -7.07 -6.04
CA LEU A 116 4.21 -6.32 -4.84
C LEU A 116 4.73 -7.27 -3.73
N PRO A 117 5.65 -6.80 -2.86
CA PRO A 117 6.25 -7.64 -1.84
C PRO A 117 5.23 -8.05 -0.77
N THR A 118 5.28 -9.32 -0.40
CA THR A 118 4.49 -9.90 0.69
C THR A 118 5.34 -10.40 1.85
N THR A 119 6.67 -10.32 1.71
CA THR A 119 7.66 -10.71 2.69
C THR A 119 8.77 -9.66 2.81
N LEU A 120 9.47 -9.62 3.96
CA LEU A 120 10.67 -8.77 4.12
C LEU A 120 11.80 -9.18 3.17
N ALA A 121 11.92 -10.46 2.84
CA ALA A 121 12.96 -10.95 1.94
C ALA A 121 12.83 -10.35 0.52
N GLU A 122 11.61 -10.12 0.04
CA GLU A 122 11.34 -9.43 -1.24
C GLU A 122 11.73 -7.94 -1.20
N LEU A 123 11.94 -7.38 -0.01
CA LEU A 123 12.49 -6.05 0.24
C LEU A 123 13.98 -6.09 0.62
N GLU A 124 14.64 -7.25 0.48
CA GLU A 124 16.03 -7.50 0.86
C GLU A 124 16.31 -7.26 2.35
N VAL A 125 15.30 -7.46 3.20
CA VAL A 125 15.45 -7.41 4.65
C VAL A 125 15.40 -8.84 5.19
N ASP A 126 16.47 -9.28 5.85
CA ASP A 126 16.48 -10.55 6.57
C ASP A 126 15.87 -10.35 7.96
N ILE A 127 14.73 -11.01 8.21
CA ILE A 127 14.07 -11.02 9.52
C ILE A 127 14.97 -11.53 10.64
N ASN A 128 15.99 -12.34 10.32
CA ASN A 128 16.93 -12.88 11.30
C ASN A 128 18.08 -11.91 11.63
N ASN A 129 18.23 -10.81 10.88
CA ASN A 129 19.21 -9.77 11.18
C ASN A 129 18.66 -8.82 12.26
N GLN A 130 18.77 -9.22 13.52
CA GLN A 130 18.21 -8.47 14.65
C GLN A 130 18.63 -7.00 14.68
N ALA A 131 19.89 -6.70 14.33
CA ALA A 131 20.40 -5.33 14.34
C ALA A 131 19.72 -4.43 13.29
N GLU A 132 19.30 -4.98 12.15
CA GLU A 132 18.53 -4.25 11.15
C GLU A 132 17.07 -4.11 11.57
N ILE A 133 16.48 -5.18 12.09
CA ILE A 133 15.10 -5.18 12.57
C ILE A 133 14.91 -4.19 13.72
N ASP A 134 15.84 -4.13 14.67
CA ASP A 134 15.80 -3.16 15.77
C ASP A 134 15.86 -1.72 15.26
N LYS A 135 16.63 -1.46 14.20
CA LYS A 135 16.64 -0.13 13.55
C LYS A 135 15.31 0.21 12.91
N VAL A 136 14.69 -0.74 12.20
CA VAL A 136 13.36 -0.54 11.58
C VAL A 136 12.32 -0.25 12.66
N ILE A 137 12.29 -1.04 13.74
CA ILE A 137 11.35 -0.88 14.86
C ILE A 137 11.54 0.48 15.53
N ALA A 138 12.79 0.90 15.78
CA ALA A 138 13.07 2.19 16.42
C ALA A 138 12.63 3.42 15.61
N HIS A 139 12.32 3.24 14.32
CA HIS A 139 11.91 4.31 13.39
C HIS A 139 10.53 4.07 12.76
N THR A 140 9.77 3.11 13.32
CA THR A 140 8.36 2.84 13.02
C THR A 140 7.49 3.52 14.07
#